data_AF-A0A843Y2S5-F1
#
_entry.id   AF-A0A843Y2S5-F1
#
_cell.length_a   1.000
_cell.length_b   1.000
_cell.length_c   1.000
_cell.angle_alpha   90.00
_cell.angle_beta   90.00
_cell.angle_gamma   90.00
#
_symmetry.space_group_name_H-M   'P 1'
#
loop_
_entity.id
_entity.type
_entity.pdbx_description
1 polymer ?
#
loop_
_entity_poly.entity_id
_entity_poly.type
_entity_poly.pdbx_seq_one_letter_code
_entity_poly.pdbx_strand_id
1 'polypeptide(L)' 'YTQLISRQFQLDIDRHNAQYAPIDVETFRLSHDRFLCIDDDVYHIGASIKDLGKKWFAFSKLDILSPDMLIEKIKSNN' A
#
# COMPACT_ATOMS: atom_id res chain seq x y z
N TYR A 1 0.75 -3.90 2.74
CA TYR A 1 -0.52 -4.65 2.75
C TYR A 1 -0.90 -5.14 1.35
N THR A 2 -1.25 -6.42 1.19
CA THR A 2 -1.70 -7.03 -0.08
C THR A 2 -2.82 -8.06 0.15
N GLN A 3 -3.66 -8.37 -0.83
CA GLN A 3 -4.72 -9.39 -0.66
C GLN A 3 -4.15 -10.83 -0.51
N LEU A 4 -3.04 -11.11 -1.19
CA LEU A 4 -2.38 -12.41 -1.23
C LEU A 4 -0.88 -12.24 -1.42
N ILE A 5 -0.09 -13.03 -0.69
CA ILE A 5 1.34 -13.19 -0.94
C ILE A 5 1.52 -14.50 -1.71
N SER A 6 1.70 -14.40 -3.04
CA SER A 6 1.98 -15.56 -3.87
C SER A 6 3.43 -16.01 -3.71
N ARG A 7 3.75 -17.25 -4.07
CA ARG A 7 5.13 -17.76 -4.04
C ARG A 7 6.08 -16.88 -4.87
N GLN A 8 5.65 -16.44 -6.05
CA GLN A 8 6.46 -15.56 -6.90
C GLN A 8 6.70 -14.22 -6.21
N PHE A 9 5.66 -13.64 -5.60
CA PHE A 9 5.79 -12.37 -4.90
C PHE A 9 6.71 -12.48 -3.68
N GLN A 10 6.66 -13.59 -2.94
CA GLN A 10 7.60 -13.84 -1.85
C GLN A 10 9.05 -13.84 -2.33
N LEU A 11 9.36 -14.52 -3.43
CA LEU A 11 10.72 -14.52 -4.01
C LEU A 11 11.17 -13.11 -4.43
N ASP A 12 10.24 -12.28 -4.89
CA ASP A 12 10.55 -10.89 -5.26
C ASP A 12 10.81 -10.02 -4.01
N ILE A 13 10.07 -10.24 -2.91
CA ILE A 13 10.34 -9.62 -1.61
C ILE A 13 11.71 -10.04 -1.09
N ASP A 14 12.01 -11.34 -1.11
CA ASP A 14 13.29 -11.88 -0.64
C ASP A 14 14.47 -11.29 -1.44
N ARG A 15 14.32 -11.18 -2.77
CA ARG A 15 15.33 -10.55 -3.63
C ARG A 15 15.51 -9.07 -3.32
N HIS A 16 14.42 -8.32 -3.11
CA HIS A 16 14.48 -6.92 -2.73
C HIS A 16 15.19 -6.72 -1.39
N ASN A 17 14.80 -7.48 -0.36
CA ASN A 17 15.35 -7.37 0.99
C ASN A 17 16.83 -7.79 1.08
N ALA A 18 17.32 -8.58 0.12
CA ALA A 18 18.74 -8.88 -0.01
C ALA A 18 19.57 -7.71 -0.61
N GLN A 19 18.94 -6.78 -1.33
CA GLN A 19 19.61 -5.69 -2.06
C GLN A 19 19.39 -4.30 -1.44
N TYR A 20 18.31 -4.12 -0.69
CA TYR A 20 17.87 -2.84 -0.12
C TYR A 20 17.46 -3.01 1.35
N ALA A 21 17.10 -1.89 1.98
CA ALA A 21 16.48 -1.93 3.31
C ALA A 21 15.26 -2.87 3.28
N PRO A 22 15.17 -3.84 4.21
CA PRO A 22 14.08 -4.80 4.23
C PRO A 22 12.72 -4.11 4.34
N ILE A 23 11.73 -4.64 3.64
CA ILE A 23 10.34 -4.22 3.72
C ILE A 23 9.48 -5.33 4.32
N ASP A 24 8.50 -4.93 5.12
CA ASP A 24 7.47 -5.81 5.68
C ASP A 24 6.23 -5.80 4.79
N VAL A 25 5.67 -7.00 4.58
CA VAL A 25 4.48 -7.19 3.75
C VAL A 25 3.45 -8.02 4.49
N GLU A 26 2.35 -7.39 4.85
CA GLU A 26 1.22 -8.05 5.52
C GLU A 26 0.05 -8.29 4.56
N THR A 27 -0.77 -9.30 4.83
CA THR A 27 -2.01 -9.52 4.06
C THR A 27 -3.17 -8.72 4.63
N PHE A 28 -3.95 -8.07 3.77
CA PHE A 28 -5.19 -7.36 4.11
C PHE A 28 -6.19 -7.46 2.96
N ARG A 29 -7.43 -7.84 3.27
CA ARG A 29 -8.45 -8.19 2.26
C ARG A 29 -9.70 -7.32 2.29
N LEU A 30 -9.79 -6.37 3.22
CA LEU A 30 -11.01 -5.61 3.49
C LEU A 30 -11.13 -4.31 2.70
N SER A 31 -10.10 -3.90 1.96
CA SER A 31 -10.12 -2.70 1.13
C SER A 31 -9.76 -2.99 -0.32
N HIS A 32 -10.49 -2.36 -1.23
CA HIS A 32 -10.17 -2.28 -2.67
C HIS A 32 -9.33 -1.04 -3.02
N ASP A 33 -9.34 -0.04 -2.14
CA ASP A 33 -8.63 1.21 -2.33
C ASP A 33 -7.16 1.07 -1.95
N ARG A 34 -6.32 1.81 -2.67
CA ARG A 34 -4.88 1.90 -2.38
C ARG A 34 -4.62 3.22 -1.67
N PHE A 35 -3.81 3.15 -0.63
CA PHE A 35 -3.30 4.30 0.07
C PHE A 35 -1.77 4.30 -0.03
N LEU A 36 -1.18 5.47 -0.28
CA LEU A 36 0.25 5.69 -0.28
C LEU A 36 0.56 6.64 0.87
N CYS A 37 1.38 6.20 1.81
CA CYS A 37 1.86 7.03 2.91
C CYS A 37 3.29 7.45 2.60
N ILE A 38 3.57 8.75 2.64
CA ILE A 38 4.92 9.31 2.49
C ILE A 38 5.10 10.29 3.64
N ASP A 39 6.07 10.01 4.50
CA ASP A 39 6.30 10.78 5.73
C ASP A 39 4.99 10.88 6.53
N ASP A 40 4.45 12.10 6.71
CA ASP A 40 3.21 12.35 7.43
C ASP A 40 1.95 12.41 6.52
N ASP A 41 2.13 12.30 5.21
CA ASP A 41 1.07 12.49 4.23
C ASP A 41 0.46 11.17 3.78
N VAL A 42 -0.87 11.11 3.75
CA VAL A 42 -1.63 9.99 3.19
C VAL A 42 -2.31 10.38 1.89
N TYR A 43 -2.04 9.63 0.82
CA TYR A 43 -2.66 9.78 -0.49
C TYR A 43 -3.61 8.62 -0.77
N HIS A 44 -4.83 8.92 -1.18
CA HIS A 44 -5.81 7.95 -1.68
C HIS A 44 -5.70 7.82 -3.20
N ILE A 45 -5.62 6.56 -3.66
CA ILE A 45 -5.50 6.21 -5.06
C ILE A 45 -6.61 5.21 -5.44
N GLY A 46 -7.70 5.74 -5.99
CA GLY A 46 -8.88 4.96 -6.42
C GLY A 46 -8.69 4.07 -7.67
N ALA A 47 -7.53 4.08 -8.34
CA ALA A 47 -7.22 3.21 -9.49
C ALA A 47 -5.83 2.61 -9.42
N SER A 48 -5.59 1.56 -10.22
CA SER A 48 -4.35 0.80 -10.12
C SER A 48 -3.15 1.68 -10.49
N ILE A 49 -2.04 1.51 -9.77
CA ILE A 49 -0.78 2.23 -10.07
C ILE A 49 -0.30 1.91 -11.50
N LYS A 50 -0.62 0.72 -12.02
CA LYS A 50 -0.34 0.35 -13.40
C LYS A 50 -1.13 1.20 -14.41
N ASP A 51 -2.33 1.63 -14.05
CA ASP A 51 -3.17 2.50 -14.88
C ASP A 51 -2.77 3.97 -14.75
N LEU A 52 -2.19 4.38 -13.61
CA LEU A 52 -1.65 5.72 -13.38
C LEU A 52 -0.65 6.15 -14.47
N GLY A 53 0.19 5.23 -14.94
CA GLY A 53 1.17 5.51 -15.99
C GLY A 53 0.60 5.49 -17.43
N LYS A 54 -0.67 5.10 -17.63
CA LYS A 54 -1.24 4.87 -18.96
C LYS A 54 -2.46 5.75 -19.27
N LYS A 55 -3.16 6.25 -18.25
CA LYS A 55 -4.40 7.02 -18.39
C LYS A 55 -4.41 8.17 -17.39
N TRP A 56 -5.20 9.19 -17.69
CA TRP A 56 -5.47 10.26 -16.73
C TRP A 56 -6.20 9.69 -15.51
N PHE A 57 -5.72 10.04 -14.32
CA PHE A 57 -6.29 9.60 -13.07
C PHE A 57 -6.14 10.68 -11.99
N ALA A 58 -7.04 10.69 -11.01
CA ALA A 58 -7.05 11.63 -9.90
C ALA A 58 -6.74 10.91 -8.59
N PHE A 59 -5.79 11.43 -7.83
CA PHE A 59 -5.52 11.00 -6.45
C PHE A 59 -5.82 12.17 -5.51
N SER A 60 -6.13 11.87 -4.25
CA SER A 60 -6.45 12.88 -3.23
C SER A 60 -5.48 12.77 -2.06
N LYS A 61 -4.97 13.90 -1.59
CA LYS A 61 -4.27 13.97 -0.30
C LYS A 61 -5.32 14.03 0.82
N LEU A 62 -5.16 13.23 1.87
CA LEU A 62 -6.09 13.15 2.99
C LEU A 62 -5.52 13.92 4.19
N ASP A 63 -5.90 15.19 4.34
CA ASP A 63 -5.33 16.08 5.35
C ASP A 63 -5.70 15.71 6.81
N ILE A 64 -6.74 14.89 7.02
CA ILE A 64 -7.25 14.52 8.36
C ILE A 64 -6.74 13.14 8.80
N LEU A 65 -6.02 12.43 7.93
CA LEU A 65 -5.62 11.04 8.16
C LEU A 65 -4.10 10.93 8.18
N SER A 66 -3.52 10.59 9.33
CA SER A 66 -2.10 10.24 9.41
C SER A 66 -1.87 8.76 9.05
N PRO A 67 -0.65 8.37 8.66
CA PRO A 67 -0.30 6.97 8.40
C PRO A 67 -0.58 6.06 9.59
N ASP A 68 -0.29 6.50 10.81
CA ASP A 68 -0.51 5.72 12.03
C ASP A 68 -2.00 5.46 12.26
N MET A 69 -2.86 6.47 12.10
CA MET A 69 -4.31 6.32 12.22
C MET A 69 -4.88 5.38 11.15
N LEU A 70 -4.32 5.42 9.94
CA LEU A 70 -4.71 4.49 8.88
C LEU A 70 -4.33 3.04 9.24
N ILE A 71 -3.11 2.82 9.73
CA ILE A 71 -2.64 1.50 10.14
C ILE A 71 -3.46 0.97 11.33
N GLU A 72 -3.77 1.81 12.31
CA GLU A 72 -4.62 1.44 13.45
C GLU A 72 -6.00 0.97 12.98
N LYS A 73 -6.64 1.71 12.06
CA LYS A 73 -7.93 1.33 11.46
C LYS A 73 -7.85 0.03 10.65
N ILE A 74 -6.73 -0.23 9.98
CA ILE A 74 -6.52 -1.49 9.25
C ILE A 74 -6.41 -2.66 10.24
N LYS A 75 -5.66 -2.48 11.33
CA LYS A 75 -5.46 -3.50 12.36
C LYS A 75 -6.70 -3.76 13.20
N SER A 76 -7.52 -2.74 13.50
CA SER A 76 -8.74 -2.88 14.29
C SER A 76 -9.87 -3.61 13.56
N ASN A 77 -9.80 -3.68 12.22
CA ASN A 77 -10.80 -4.33 11.37
C ASN A 77 -10.39 -5.75 10.93
N ASN A 78 -9.17 -6.19 11.23
CA ASN A 78 -8.70 -7.56 11.02
C ASN A 78 -8.98 -8.44 12.25
#